data_AF-A0A7J7MBG1-F1
#
_entry.id   AF-A0A7J7MBG1-F1
#
_cell.length_a   1.000
_cell.length_b   1.000
_cell.length_c   1.000
_cell.angle_alpha   90.00
_cell.angle_beta   90.00
_cell.angle_gamma   90.00
#
_symmetry.space_group_name_H-M   'P 1'
#
loop_
_entity.id
_entity.type
_entity.pdbx_description
1 polymer ?
#
loop_
_entity_poly.entity_id
_entity_poly.type
_entity_poly.pdbx_seq_one_letter_code
_entity_poly.pdbx_strand_id
1 'polypeptide(L)'
;MIPSFDYLKKILITDENVAVIIRKSSWILNSNHQKLALSKATWEAKMEIFRSYGFSENEIISIFRNYPKFMNTSEKKLKSGLYFFINKLDLEPSYLVKYASLLTCSMEKRIIPRWTVLQG
;
A
#
# COMPACT_ATOMS: atom_id res chain seq x y z
N MET A 1 -5.37 -19.59 3.00
CA MET A 1 -6.72 -19.28 2.48
C MET A 1 -6.54 -18.26 1.36
N ILE A 2 -7.14 -18.46 0.19
CA ILE A 2 -7.24 -17.41 -0.85
C ILE A 2 -8.04 -16.26 -0.21
N PRO A 3 -7.68 -14.99 -0.37
CA PRO A 3 -8.65 -13.93 -0.16
C PRO A 3 -9.65 -14.10 -1.30
N SER A 4 -10.79 -14.75 -1.02
CA SER A 4 -11.76 -15.03 -2.08
C SER A 4 -12.19 -13.72 -2.72
N PHE A 5 -12.72 -13.81 -3.93
CA PHE A 5 -13.42 -12.71 -4.56
C PHE A 5 -14.40 -12.01 -3.58
N ASP A 6 -15.04 -12.77 -2.69
CA ASP A 6 -15.92 -12.25 -1.62
C ASP A 6 -15.16 -11.44 -0.56
N TYR A 7 -13.92 -11.80 -0.25
CA TYR A 7 -13.07 -11.01 0.65
C TYR A 7 -12.67 -9.68 0.02
N LEU A 8 -12.34 -9.68 -1.29
CA LEU A 8 -12.10 -8.44 -2.02
C LEU A 8 -13.37 -7.57 -2.08
N LYS A 9 -14.54 -8.15 -2.31
CA LYS A 9 -15.83 -7.42 -2.22
C LYS A 9 -16.04 -6.79 -0.85
N LYS A 10 -15.71 -7.51 0.22
CA LYS A 10 -15.85 -7.01 1.60
C LYS A 10 -14.89 -5.84 1.89
N ILE A 11 -13.67 -5.87 1.36
CA ILE A 11 -12.70 -4.77 1.51
C ILE A 11 -13.06 -3.57 0.65
N LEU A 12 -13.45 -3.81 -0.60
CA LEU A 12 -13.55 -2.77 -1.62
C LEU A 12 -14.95 -2.15 -1.71
N ILE A 13 -15.89 -2.70 -0.94
CA ILE A 13 -17.27 -2.24 -0.73
C ILE A 13 -18.14 -2.34 -2.00
N THR A 14 -17.57 -2.21 -3.21
CA THR A 14 -18.28 -2.22 -4.49
C THR A 14 -17.66 -3.14 -5.53
N ASP A 15 -18.50 -3.78 -6.35
CA ASP A 15 -18.09 -4.70 -7.42
C ASP A 15 -17.27 -4.01 -8.51
N GLU A 16 -17.51 -2.71 -8.74
CA GLU A 16 -16.78 -1.88 -9.69
C GLU A 16 -15.32 -1.68 -9.26
N ASN A 17 -15.07 -1.50 -7.95
CA ASN A 17 -13.72 -1.43 -7.40
C ASN A 17 -12.98 -2.77 -7.55
N VAL A 18 -13.68 -3.90 -7.41
CA VAL A 18 -13.08 -5.24 -7.61
C VAL A 18 -12.65 -5.43 -9.06
N ALA A 19 -13.49 -5.08 -10.03
CA ALA A 19 -13.19 -5.21 -11.46
C ALA A 19 -11.99 -4.34 -11.89
N VAL A 20 -11.90 -3.09 -11.39
CA VAL A 20 -10.77 -2.19 -11.66
C VAL A 20 -9.45 -2.77 -11.15
N ILE A 21 -9.45 -3.35 -9.95
CA ILE A 21 -8.24 -3.93 -9.35
C ILE A 21 -7.81 -5.19 -10.08
N ILE A 22 -8.75 -6.08 -10.41
CA ILE A 22 -8.45 -7.29 -11.19
C ILE A 22 -7.79 -6.91 -12.52
N ARG A 23 -8.31 -5.91 -13.23
CA ARG A 23 -7.76 -5.44 -14.51
C ARG A 23 -6.38 -4.80 -14.36
N LYS A 24 -6.19 -3.95 -13.35
CA LYS A 24 -4.91 -3.25 -13.11
C LYS A 24 -3.83 -4.15 -12.50
N SER A 25 -4.22 -5.29 -11.96
CA SER A 25 -3.33 -6.14 -11.17
C SER A 25 -3.67 -7.60 -11.37
N SER A 26 -3.50 -8.07 -12.61
CA SER A 26 -3.65 -9.49 -13.00
C SER A 26 -2.84 -10.44 -12.10
N TRP A 27 -1.73 -9.97 -11.51
CA TRP A 27 -0.96 -10.73 -10.51
C TRP A 27 -1.74 -11.06 -9.22
N ILE A 28 -2.77 -10.28 -8.85
CA ILE A 28 -3.68 -10.60 -7.74
C ILE A 28 -4.46 -11.88 -7.99
N LEU A 29 -4.56 -12.35 -9.25
CA LEU A 29 -5.17 -13.63 -9.62
C LEU A 29 -4.16 -14.78 -9.69
N ASN A 30 -2.84 -14.51 -9.59
CA ASN A 30 -1.80 -15.54 -9.64
C ASN A 30 -1.52 -16.15 -8.25
N SER A 31 -1.62 -17.47 -8.14
CA SER A 31 -2.00 -18.23 -6.93
C SER A 31 -0.92 -18.39 -5.85
N ASN A 32 0.36 -18.22 -6.17
CA ASN A 32 1.45 -18.57 -5.25
C ASN A 32 1.94 -17.41 -4.35
N HIS A 33 1.98 -16.17 -4.84
CA HIS A 33 2.33 -14.98 -4.03
C HIS A 33 1.11 -14.37 -3.29
N GLN A 34 -0.09 -14.81 -3.65
CA GLN A 34 -1.38 -14.32 -3.16
C GLN A 34 -1.65 -14.63 -1.68
N LYS A 35 -1.36 -15.87 -1.25
CA LYS A 35 -1.77 -16.40 0.06
C LYS A 35 -1.19 -15.63 1.25
N LEU A 36 0.02 -15.09 1.11
CA LEU A 36 0.72 -14.38 2.19
C LEU A 36 0.46 -12.86 2.13
N ALA A 37 0.52 -12.26 0.93
CA ALA A 37 0.42 -10.82 0.80
C ALA A 37 -1.00 -10.28 1.05
N LEU A 38 -2.04 -11.07 0.77
CA LEU A 38 -3.45 -10.64 0.87
C LEU A 38 -4.23 -11.39 1.95
N SER A 39 -3.55 -12.08 2.87
CA SER A 39 -4.22 -12.71 4.01
C SER A 39 -4.95 -11.65 4.84
N LYS A 40 -6.07 -12.03 5.49
CA LYS A 40 -6.82 -11.09 6.35
C LYS A 40 -5.95 -10.44 7.42
N ALA A 41 -5.10 -11.25 8.07
CA ALA A 41 -4.17 -10.76 9.07
C ALA A 41 -3.15 -9.76 8.49
N THR A 42 -2.59 -10.05 7.31
CA THR A 42 -1.64 -9.16 6.62
C THR A 42 -2.31 -7.87 6.15
N TRP A 43 -3.57 -7.93 5.71
CA TRP A 43 -4.36 -6.75 5.39
C TRP A 43 -4.55 -5.89 6.63
N GLU A 44 -5.16 -6.44 7.69
CA GLU A 44 -5.45 -5.72 8.92
C GLU A 44 -4.19 -5.11 9.55
N ALA A 45 -3.08 -5.86 9.60
CA ALA A 45 -1.81 -5.36 10.11
C ALA A 45 -1.29 -4.14 9.31
N LYS A 46 -1.44 -4.15 7.97
CA LYS A 46 -1.02 -3.02 7.14
C LYS A 46 -1.97 -1.84 7.25
N MET A 47 -3.28 -2.08 7.37
CA MET A 47 -4.25 -1.00 7.57
C MET A 47 -3.97 -0.28 8.89
N GLU A 48 -3.69 -1.03 9.96
CA GLU A 48 -3.38 -0.47 11.27
C GLU A 48 -2.11 0.37 11.23
N ILE A 49 -1.10 -0.05 10.45
CA ILE A 49 0.06 0.79 10.17
C ILE A 49 -0.38 2.10 9.51
N PHE A 50 -1.16 2.10 8.44
CA PHE A 50 -1.59 3.36 7.83
C PHE A 50 -2.41 4.24 8.79
N ARG A 51 -3.33 3.66 9.57
CA ARG A 51 -4.11 4.39 10.58
C ARG A 51 -3.22 5.06 11.62
N SER A 52 -2.15 4.40 12.05
CA SER A 52 -1.19 4.98 13.01
C SER A 52 -0.41 6.18 12.45
N TYR A 53 -0.45 6.42 11.14
CA TYR A 53 0.10 7.60 10.47
C TYR A 53 -0.99 8.56 9.98
N GLY A 54 -2.22 8.45 10.49
CA GLY A 54 -3.30 9.42 10.25
C GLY A 54 -4.08 9.23 8.95
N PHE A 55 -3.91 8.12 8.24
CA PHE A 55 -4.71 7.83 7.05
C PHE A 55 -6.14 7.41 7.42
N SER A 56 -7.12 7.97 6.73
CA SER A 56 -8.51 7.53 6.81
C SER A 56 -8.74 6.22 6.03
N GLU A 57 -9.81 5.49 6.36
CA GLU A 57 -10.19 4.26 5.63
C GLU A 57 -10.31 4.48 4.12
N ASN A 58 -10.92 5.59 3.71
CA ASN A 58 -11.12 5.93 2.31
C ASN A 58 -9.79 6.14 1.57
N GLU A 59 -8.81 6.75 2.23
CA GLU A 59 -7.48 6.95 1.67
C GLU A 59 -6.73 5.64 1.51
N ILE A 60 -6.83 4.74 2.49
CA ILE A 60 -6.17 3.43 2.42
C ILE A 60 -6.80 2.58 1.32
N ILE A 61 -8.14 2.57 1.22
CA ILE A 61 -8.87 1.91 0.13
C ILE A 61 -8.45 2.51 -1.23
N SER A 62 -8.29 3.83 -1.32
CA SER A 62 -7.83 4.51 -2.53
C SER A 62 -6.42 4.09 -2.93
N ILE A 63 -5.49 3.98 -1.98
CA ILE A 63 -4.13 3.48 -2.20
C ILE A 63 -4.18 2.04 -2.74
N PHE A 64 -4.98 1.17 -2.12
CA PHE A 64 -5.12 -0.21 -2.57
C PHE A 64 -5.73 -0.31 -3.97
N ARG A 65 -6.74 0.50 -4.26
CA ARG A 65 -7.37 0.54 -5.59
C ARG A 65 -6.41 1.01 -6.68
N ASN A 66 -5.63 2.03 -6.40
CA ASN A 66 -4.75 2.64 -7.39
C ASN A 66 -3.42 1.90 -7.52
N TYR A 67 -2.94 1.28 -6.44
CA TYR A 67 -1.61 0.70 -6.39
C TYR A 67 -1.52 -0.51 -5.44
N PRO A 68 -2.24 -1.62 -5.72
CA PRO A 68 -2.31 -2.76 -4.79
C PRO A 68 -0.97 -3.46 -4.58
N LYS A 69 0.04 -3.18 -5.41
CA LYS A 69 1.40 -3.72 -5.28
C LYS A 69 2.05 -3.36 -3.93
N PHE A 70 1.58 -2.33 -3.23
CA PHE A 70 2.06 -2.04 -1.87
C PHE A 70 1.81 -3.22 -0.91
N MET A 71 0.81 -4.08 -1.17
CA MET A 71 0.57 -5.29 -0.39
C MET A 71 1.71 -6.31 -0.45
N ASN A 72 2.64 -6.19 -1.40
CA ASN A 72 3.86 -7.01 -1.44
C ASN A 72 5.02 -6.42 -0.62
N THR A 73 4.85 -5.21 -0.06
CA THR A 73 5.86 -4.56 0.77
C THR A 73 5.80 -5.10 2.19
N SER A 74 6.94 -5.39 2.80
CA SER A 74 6.99 -5.81 4.20
C SER A 74 6.55 -4.70 5.13
N GLU A 75 5.96 -5.05 6.27
CA GLU A 75 5.53 -4.08 7.29
C GLU A 75 6.68 -3.19 7.76
N LYS A 76 7.87 -3.77 7.96
CA LYS A 76 9.10 -3.03 8.32
C LYS A 76 9.40 -1.92 7.31
N LYS A 77 9.34 -2.25 6.01
CA LYS A 77 9.60 -1.29 4.95
C LYS A 77 8.51 -0.24 4.84
N LEU A 78 7.25 -0.63 5.02
CA LEU A 78 6.11 0.29 5.02
C LEU A 78 6.23 1.32 6.14
N LYS A 79 6.50 0.88 7.38
CA LYS A 79 6.75 1.75 8.53
C LYS A 79 7.93 2.70 8.28
N SER A 80 9.05 2.19 7.76
CA SER A 80 10.22 3.02 7.45
C SER A 80 9.92 4.08 6.39
N GLY A 81 9.16 3.74 5.35
CA GLY A 81 8.74 4.68 4.32
C GLY A 81 7.81 5.75 4.87
N LEU A 82 6.76 5.34 5.60
CA LEU A 82 5.79 6.27 6.20
C LEU A 82 6.45 7.23 7.19
N TYR A 83 7.30 6.74 8.09
CA TYR A 83 8.08 7.58 9.00
C TYR A 83 8.93 8.60 8.25
N PHE A 84 9.62 8.16 7.19
CA PHE A 84 10.45 9.07 6.41
C PHE A 84 9.61 10.15 5.72
N PHE A 85 8.53 9.79 5.03
CA PHE A 85 7.74 10.76 4.27
C PHE A 85 6.88 11.66 5.16
N ILE A 86 6.17 11.10 6.14
CA ILE A 86 5.25 11.85 6.98
C ILE A 86 6.02 12.57 8.08
N ASN A 87 6.85 11.88 8.87
CA ASN A 87 7.47 12.50 10.05
C ASN A 87 8.77 13.25 9.74
N LYS A 88 9.59 12.76 8.80
CA LYS A 88 10.88 13.41 8.49
C LYS A 88 10.76 14.50 7.42
N LEU A 89 9.94 14.27 6.39
CA LEU A 89 9.72 15.26 5.31
C LEU A 89 8.47 16.11 5.50
N ASP A 90 7.69 15.88 6.57
CA ASP A 90 6.47 16.61 6.88
C ASP A 90 5.46 16.62 5.73
N LEU A 91 5.36 15.49 5.01
CA LEU A 91 4.39 15.34 3.93
C LEU A 91 3.03 14.95 4.49
N GLU A 92 1.98 15.54 3.93
CA GLU A 92 0.61 15.16 4.21
C GLU A 92 0.29 13.73 3.71
N PRO A 93 -0.52 12.94 4.45
CA PRO A 93 -0.99 11.62 4.01
C PRO A 93 -1.58 11.63 2.59
N SER A 94 -2.34 12.68 2.25
CA SER A 94 -2.95 12.88 0.95
C SER A 94 -1.94 12.87 -0.22
N TYR A 95 -0.70 13.32 0.02
CA TYR A 95 0.37 13.26 -0.97
C TYR A 95 0.76 11.80 -1.26
N LEU A 96 0.88 10.97 -0.22
CA LEU A 96 1.20 9.55 -0.37
C LEU A 96 0.04 8.75 -0.95
N VAL A 97 -1.21 9.18 -0.77
CA VAL A 97 -2.37 8.60 -1.47
C VAL A 97 -2.21 8.73 -2.98
N LYS A 98 -1.78 9.92 -3.45
CA LYS A 98 -1.54 10.19 -4.87
C LYS A 98 -0.29 9.46 -5.40
N TYR A 99 0.72 9.29 -4.57
CA TYR A 99 2.03 8.75 -4.97
C TYR A 99 2.43 7.48 -4.20
N ALA A 100 1.49 6.55 -4.00
CA ALA A 100 1.69 5.32 -3.22
C ALA A 100 2.86 4.42 -3.71
N SER A 101 3.29 4.58 -4.96
CA SER A 101 4.45 3.86 -5.50
C SER A 101 5.75 4.14 -4.74
N LEU A 102 5.86 5.32 -4.10
CA LEU A 102 6.99 5.70 -3.26
C LEU A 102 7.20 4.71 -2.11
N LEU A 103 6.13 4.20 -1.50
CA LEU A 103 6.18 3.23 -0.40
C LEU A 103 6.74 1.86 -0.82
N THR A 104 6.81 1.58 -2.12
CA THR A 104 7.38 0.34 -2.65
C THR A 104 8.81 0.48 -3.14
N CYS A 105 9.32 1.71 -3.29
CA CYS A 105 10.70 1.97 -3.67
C CYS A 105 11.67 1.52 -2.58
N SER A 106 12.90 1.15 -2.95
CA SER A 106 13.95 0.89 -1.94
C SER A 106 14.31 2.21 -1.24
N MET A 107 14.25 2.24 0.09
CA MET A 107 14.66 3.41 0.86
C MET A 107 16.14 3.70 0.63
N GLU A 108 17.00 2.71 0.89
CA GLU A 108 18.45 2.82 0.80
C GLU A 108 18.96 3.04 -0.64
N LYS A 109 18.38 2.35 -1.63
CA LYS A 109 18.89 2.39 -3.01
C LYS A 109 18.25 3.45 -3.89
N ARG A 110 17.12 4.04 -3.49
CA ARG A 110 16.36 4.96 -4.36
C ARG A 110 15.86 6.21 -3.66
N ILE A 111 15.16 6.10 -2.53
CA ILE A 111 14.54 7.26 -1.89
C ILE A 111 15.62 8.14 -1.24
N ILE A 112 16.45 7.57 -0.36
CA ILE A 112 17.48 8.32 0.36
C ILE A 112 18.50 8.95 -0.59
N PRO A 113 19.09 8.25 -1.58
CA PRO A 113 20.05 8.88 -2.49
C PRO A 113 19.48 10.08 -3.25
N ARG A 114 18.22 10.01 -3.69
CA ARG A 114 17.56 11.11 -4.41
C ARG A 114 17.24 12.28 -3.49
N TRP A 115 16.79 11.99 -2.27
CA TRP A 115 16.55 13.03 -1.29
C TRP A 115 17.85 13.76 -0.91
N THR A 116 18.95 13.03 -0.67
CA THR A 116 20.25 13.64 -0.34
C THR A 116 20.73 14.62 -1.41
N VAL A 117 20.54 14.32 -2.69
CA VAL A 117 20.88 15.24 -3.79
C VAL A 117 20.07 16.54 -3.72
N LEU A 118 18.82 16.50 -3.26
CA LEU A 118 17.98 17.70 -3.10
C LEU A 118 18.34 18.52 -1.85
N GLN A 119 19.21 18.02 -0.97
CA GLN A 119 19.66 18.73 0.23
C GLN A 119 21.02 19.41 0.04
N GLY A 120 21.71 19.15 -1.08
CA GLY A 120 22.92 19.84 -1.50
C GLY A 120 22.62 20.91 -2.54
#